data_AF-A0A8C8B9V7-F1
#
_entry.id   AF-A0A8C8B9V7-F1
#
_cell.length_a   1.000
_cell.length_b   1.000
_cell.length_c   1.000
_cell.angle_alpha   90.00
_cell.angle_beta   90.00
_cell.angle_gamma   90.00
#
_symmetry.space_group_name_H-M   'P 1'
#
loop_
_entity.id
_entity.type
_entity.pdbx_description
1 polymer ?
#
loop_
_entity_poly.entity_id
_entity_poly.type
_entity_poly.pdbx_seq_one_letter_code
_entity_poly.pdbx_strand_id
1 'polypeptide(L)' 'ARSLSAAAEPGWSAARSLQDELTCPVCLEYFNDPVLVAECGHNFCRAWGQR' A
#
# COMPACT_ATOMS: atom_id res chain seq x y z
N ALA A 1 9.69 -25.32 -26.53
CA ALA A 1 9.76 -24.30 -25.47
C ALA A 1 8.78 -23.19 -25.83
N ARG A 2 7.68 -23.03 -25.08
CA ARG A 2 6.60 -22.11 -25.44
C ARG A 2 7.06 -20.68 -25.16
N SER A 3 6.99 -19.88 -26.21
CA SER A 3 7.34 -18.47 -26.30
C SER A 3 6.64 -17.64 -25.23
N LEU A 4 7.38 -16.68 -24.68
CA LEU A 4 6.96 -15.73 -23.66
C LEU A 4 5.78 -14.88 -24.17
N SER A 5 4.68 -14.83 -23.40
CA SER A 5 3.81 -13.66 -23.37
C SER A 5 4.03 -13.00 -22.03
N ALA A 6 5.02 -12.12 -21.98
CA ALA A 6 5.04 -11.07 -20.97
C ALA A 6 3.89 -10.13 -21.34
N ALA A 7 2.72 -10.37 -20.77
CA ALA A 7 1.71 -9.33 -20.69
C ALA A 7 2.43 -8.11 -20.09
N ALA A 8 2.37 -6.98 -20.76
CA ALA A 8 2.81 -5.73 -20.16
C ALA A 8 1.87 -5.52 -18.97
N GLU A 9 2.35 -5.93 -17.79
CA GLU A 9 1.73 -5.62 -16.51
C GLU A 9 1.40 -4.12 -16.56
N PRO A 10 0.18 -3.69 -16.20
CA PRO A 10 -0.16 -2.27 -16.15
C PRO A 10 0.98 -1.56 -15.44
N GLY A 11 1.57 -0.56 -16.08
CA GLY A 11 2.85 0.04 -15.70
C GLY A 11 2.80 0.70 -14.33
N TRP A 12 2.77 -0.11 -13.27
CA TRP A 12 3.02 0.28 -11.91
C TRP A 12 4.52 0.19 -11.77
N SER A 13 5.20 1.34 -11.93
CA SER A 13 6.62 1.40 -11.62
C SER A 13 6.84 0.86 -10.21
N ALA A 14 7.99 0.23 -9.93
CA ALA A 14 8.30 -0.25 -8.57
C ALA A 14 8.12 0.86 -7.51
N ALA A 15 8.39 2.11 -7.89
CA ALA A 15 8.12 3.29 -7.07
C ALA A 15 6.62 3.45 -6.71
N ARG A 16 5.70 3.15 -7.64
CA ARG A 16 4.25 3.22 -7.40
C ARG A 16 3.77 2.10 -6.49
N SER A 17 4.27 0.88 -6.65
CA SER A 17 3.95 -0.22 -5.72
C SER A 17 4.45 0.09 -4.31
N LEU A 18 5.68 0.59 -4.19
CA LEU A 18 6.23 0.98 -2.89
C LEU A 18 5.44 2.15 -2.27
N GLN A 19 4.96 3.10 -3.08
CA GLN A 19 4.09 4.16 -2.60
C GLN A 19 2.78 3.61 -2.00
N ASP A 20 2.15 2.65 -2.68
CA ASP A 20 0.90 2.04 -2.23
C ASP A 20 1.09 1.34 -0.87
N GLU A 21 2.19 0.60 -0.69
CA GLU A 21 2.53 -0.06 0.57
C GLU A 21 2.85 0.91 1.72
N LEU A 22 3.27 2.14 1.42
CA LEU A 22 3.62 3.16 2.41
C LEU A 22 2.49 4.17 2.67
N THR A 23 1.34 3.99 2.02
CA THR A 23 0.19 4.90 2.11
C THR A 23 -0.86 4.32 3.06
N CYS A 24 -1.40 5.16 3.93
CA CYS A 24 -2.51 4.76 4.77
C CYS A 24 -3.81 4.69 3.96
N PRO A 25 -4.52 3.55 3.96
CA PRO A 25 -5.75 3.38 3.18
C PRO A 25 -6.92 4.25 3.69
N VAL A 26 -6.77 4.87 4.87
CA VAL A 26 -7.80 5.73 5.48
C VAL A 26 -7.62 7.19 5.07
N CYS A 27 -6.40 7.74 5.22
CA CYS A 27 -6.15 9.15 4.90
C CYS A 27 -5.56 9.36 3.49
N LEU A 28 -5.22 8.29 2.76
CA LEU A 28 -4.64 8.31 1.41
C LEU A 28 -3.33 9.13 1.29
N GLU A 29 -2.63 9.26 2.41
CA GLU A 29 -1.34 9.92 2.57
C GLU A 29 -0.32 8.92 3.12
N TYR A 30 0.97 9.25 3.06
CA TYR A 30 2.00 8.43 3.69
C TYR A 30 1.72 8.21 5.18
N PHE A 31 2.04 7.01 5.68
CA PHE A 31 1.84 6.69 7.09
C PHE A 31 2.55 7.70 8.00
N ASN A 32 1.75 8.36 8.85
CA ASN A 32 2.23 9.24 9.90
C ASN A 32 1.78 8.69 11.26
N ASP A 33 2.75 8.24 12.07
CA ASP A 33 2.54 7.50 13.31
C ASP A 33 1.68 6.23 13.11
N PRO A 34 2.19 5.21 12.39
CA PRO A 34 1.43 4.00 12.08
C PRO A 34 1.16 3.16 13.33
N VAL A 35 -0.08 2.71 13.47
CA VAL A 35 -0.54 1.75 14.47
C VAL A 35 -0.87 0.45 13.76
N LEU A 36 -0.23 -0.64 14.22
CA LEU A 36 -0.51 -2.00 13.75
C LEU A 36 -1.74 -2.55 14.47
N VAL A 37 -2.78 -2.89 13.73
CA VAL A 37 -3.95 -3.58 14.29
C VAL A 37 -3.61 -5.07 14.41
N ALA A 38 -3.29 -5.53 15.61
CA ALA A 38 -2.80 -6.89 15.86
C ALA A 38 -3.76 -8.00 15.36
N GLU A 39 -5.06 -7.74 15.32
CA GLU A 39 -6.07 -8.71 14.87
C GLU A 39 -6.03 -8.98 13.36
N CYS A 40 -5.63 -8.00 12.55
CA CYS A 40 -5.62 -8.13 11.08
C CYS A 40 -4.27 -7.83 10.41
N GLY A 41 -3.28 -7.34 11.15
CA GLY A 41 -1.93 -7.05 10.65
C GLY A 41 -1.81 -5.81 9.76
N HIS A 42 -2.83 -4.95 9.69
CA HIS A 42 -2.80 -3.73 8.87
C HIS A 42 -2.30 -2.52 9.66
N ASN A 43 -1.61 -1.60 8.98
CA ASN A 43 -1.12 -0.34 9.54
C ASN A 43 -2.08 0.81 9.20
N PHE A 44 -2.31 1.71 10.15
CA PHE A 44 -3.13 2.93 9.98
C PHE A 44 -2.51 4.12 10.72
N CYS A 45 -2.76 5.36 10.30
CA CYS A 45 -2.30 6.53 11.04
C CYS A 45 -3.03 6.66 12.38
N ARG A 46 -2.32 6.93 13.47
CA ARG A 46 -2.92 7.18 14.81
C ARG A 46 -3.90 8.35 14.84
N ALA A 47 -3.71 9.32 13.95
CA ALA A 47 -4.32 10.64 14.07
C ALA A 47 -5.13 11.07 12.84
N TRP A 48 -6.15 10.32 12.44
CA TRP A 48 -7.15 10.82 11.47
C TRP A 48 -8.59 10.59 11.91
N GLY A 49 -8.86 10.85 13.21
CA GLY A 49 -10.21 11.08 13.75
C GLY A 49 -10.83 9.88 14.47
N GLN A 50 -10.77 9.91 15.81
CA GLN A 50 -11.54 9.02 16.69
C GLN A 50 -13.03 9.37 16.66
N ARG A 51 -13.77 8.84 15.69
CA ARG A 51 -15.23 8.71 15.76
C ARG A 51 -15.72 7.54 14.92
#